data_AF-A0AAE0RDL6-F1
#
_entry.id   AF-A0AAE0RDL6-F1
#
_cell.length_a   1.000
_cell.length_b   1.000
_cell.length_c   1.000
_cell.angle_alpha   90.00
_cell.angle_beta   90.00
_cell.angle_gamma   90.00
#
_symmetry.space_group_name_H-M   'P 1'
#
loop_
_entity.id
_entity.type
_entity.pdbx_description
1 polymer ?
#
loop_
_entity_poly.entity_id
_entity_poly.type
_entity_poly.pdbx_seq_one_letter_code
_entity_poly.pdbx_strand_id
1 'polypeptide(L)'
;MRKKVIEIHQSGKGYKAISKALGLPQTTVRAIIYKWRKYGTVENLPRSGRPTKITPRVQRQLVQEVTKDPTTTSKELQASLASVKEQLDSSLPGLERALECQQKRMTGKSQTSNVTNKNDPRSLNSRVFIGNLNTAIVKKADIEVIFAKYGKIVGCSVHKGYAFVQYMSERNARAAVAGENARIIAGQPLGKGRELADMMERRKVDILCVQETRWKGSKARSIGAGFKLFYYGVDSKRNGVGVVLKEEFVRNVLEVGCELGEKERFWSELDEVMESIPTGERVVIGADFNGHVGEGNTGDEEAMGKFRVKERNLEGQMVVDFAKRMDMGVVNTYFQKREEHRVTYKSGGRRTQVDYILCRRGNLKEISDCKVVVGESVARQHRMVVCRMTLMVCKIKRSEIEKKTKWWKLKKEECSEEFRQACSEALVAQW
;
A
#
# COMPACT_ATOMS: atom_id res chain seq x y z
N MET A 1 48.40 -38.73 11.87
CA MET A 1 48.38 -38.55 10.39
C MET A 1 48.09 -37.10 9.97
N ARG A 2 46.94 -36.50 10.35
CA ARG A 2 46.57 -35.12 9.93
C ARG A 2 47.49 -34.01 10.47
N LYS A 3 48.02 -34.16 11.70
CA LYS A 3 49.02 -33.23 12.26
C LYS A 3 50.34 -33.23 11.49
N LYS A 4 50.84 -34.42 11.10
CA LYS A 4 52.02 -34.59 10.23
C LYS A 4 51.86 -33.91 8.86
N VAL A 5 50.65 -33.88 8.29
CA VAL A 5 50.36 -33.14 7.04
C VAL A 5 50.60 -31.64 7.22
N ILE A 6 50.27 -31.07 8.38
CA ILE A 6 50.48 -29.64 8.69
C ILE A 6 51.96 -29.34 8.92
N GLU A 7 52.67 -30.17 9.69
CA GLU A 7 54.11 -29.99 9.97
C GLU A 7 54.93 -29.95 8.67
N ILE A 8 54.66 -30.87 7.74
CA ILE A 8 55.34 -30.90 6.43
C ILE A 8 54.90 -29.72 5.55
N HIS A 9 53.67 -29.21 5.70
CA HIS A 9 53.24 -28.01 5.00
C HIS A 9 53.89 -26.73 5.55
N GLN A 10 54.07 -26.62 6.86
CA GLN A 10 54.74 -25.51 7.53
C GLN A 10 56.23 -25.42 7.19
N SER A 11 56.87 -26.56 6.89
CA SER A 11 58.24 -26.60 6.33
C SER A 11 58.32 -26.20 4.84
N GLY A 12 57.25 -25.64 4.26
CA GLY A 12 57.24 -25.06 2.92
C GLY A 12 57.04 -26.05 1.77
N LYS A 13 56.78 -27.33 2.04
CA LYS A 13 56.58 -28.33 0.97
C LYS A 13 55.21 -28.22 0.31
N GLY A 14 55.18 -28.38 -1.01
CA GLY A 14 53.96 -28.36 -1.82
C GLY A 14 53.10 -29.62 -1.68
N TYR A 15 51.82 -29.54 -2.05
CA TYR A 15 50.82 -30.60 -1.86
C TYR A 15 51.21 -31.96 -2.47
N LYS A 16 51.88 -31.96 -3.64
CA LYS A 16 52.33 -33.17 -4.33
C LYS A 16 53.46 -33.89 -3.58
N ALA A 17 54.37 -33.14 -2.96
CA ALA A 17 55.44 -33.70 -2.14
C ALA A 17 54.90 -34.31 -0.83
N ILE A 18 53.93 -33.64 -0.19
CA ILE A 18 53.25 -34.13 1.01
C ILE A 18 52.46 -35.42 0.71
N SER A 19 51.75 -35.43 -0.41
CA SER A 19 50.98 -36.59 -0.89
C SER A 19 51.87 -37.82 -1.10
N LYS A 20 53.02 -37.66 -1.78
CA LYS A 20 53.99 -38.73 -2.01
C LYS A 20 54.66 -39.22 -0.72
N ALA A 21 54.98 -38.30 0.20
CA ALA A 21 55.63 -38.64 1.48
C ALA A 21 54.73 -39.39 2.47
N LEU A 22 53.41 -39.16 2.42
CA LEU A 22 52.45 -39.74 3.36
C LEU A 22 51.51 -40.78 2.74
N GLY A 23 51.64 -41.08 1.45
CA GLY A 23 50.78 -42.03 0.74
C GLY A 23 49.31 -41.62 0.68
N LEU A 24 49.02 -40.31 0.76
CA LEU A 24 47.66 -39.78 0.79
C LEU A 24 47.28 -39.15 -0.56
N PRO A 25 46.01 -39.29 -1.02
CA PRO A 25 45.53 -38.54 -2.18
C PRO A 25 45.73 -37.02 -2.00
N GLN A 26 46.15 -36.32 -3.05
CA GLN A 26 46.36 -34.88 -3.01
C GLN A 26 45.10 -34.10 -2.61
N THR A 27 43.91 -34.62 -2.92
CA THR A 27 42.61 -34.08 -2.50
C THR A 27 42.44 -34.09 -0.99
N THR A 28 42.84 -35.17 -0.33
CA THR A 28 42.83 -35.31 1.13
C THR A 28 43.83 -34.37 1.78
N VAL A 29 45.04 -34.25 1.23
CA VAL A 29 46.06 -33.28 1.69
C VAL A 29 45.53 -31.84 1.59
N ARG A 30 44.93 -31.48 0.44
CA ARG A 30 44.29 -30.17 0.23
C ARG A 30 43.16 -29.90 1.23
N ALA A 31 42.28 -30.88 1.47
CA ALA A 31 41.16 -30.73 2.39
C ALA A 31 41.61 -30.51 3.83
N ILE A 32 42.66 -31.22 4.27
CA ILE A 32 43.24 -31.06 5.61
C ILE A 32 43.87 -29.67 5.77
N ILE A 33 44.67 -29.24 4.80
CA ILE A 33 45.35 -27.93 4.85
C ILE A 33 44.34 -26.78 4.74
N TYR A 34 43.32 -26.90 3.89
CA TYR A 34 42.24 -25.91 3.80
C TYR A 34 41.51 -25.77 5.13
N LYS A 35 41.13 -26.89 5.75
CA LYS A 35 40.45 -26.88 7.06
C LYS A 35 41.31 -26.22 8.12
N TRP A 36 42.60 -26.57 8.19
CA TRP A 36 43.53 -25.97 9.14
C TRP A 36 43.72 -24.46 8.91
N ARG A 37 43.91 -24.01 7.66
CA ARG A 37 44.01 -22.57 7.33
C ARG A 37 42.75 -21.78 7.69
N LYS A 38 41.57 -22.39 7.57
CA LYS A 38 40.29 -21.72 7.76
C LYS A 38 39.79 -21.72 9.21
N TYR A 39 40.04 -22.81 9.94
CA TYR A 39 39.45 -23.03 11.27
C TYR A 39 40.49 -23.27 12.37
N GLY A 40 41.79 -23.25 12.04
CA GLY A 40 42.88 -23.49 13.00
C GLY A 40 42.97 -24.92 13.54
N THR A 41 42.14 -25.86 13.05
CA THR A 41 42.04 -27.22 13.59
C THR A 41 42.00 -28.29 12.50
N VAL A 42 42.44 -29.51 12.86
CA VAL A 42 42.34 -30.73 12.04
C VAL A 42 41.34 -31.75 12.58
N GLU A 43 40.73 -31.43 13.71
CA GLU A 43 39.70 -32.25 14.31
C GLU A 43 38.42 -32.23 13.46
N ASN A 44 37.57 -33.23 13.69
CA ASN A 44 36.26 -33.28 13.05
C ASN A 44 35.38 -32.18 13.66
N LEU A 45 34.90 -31.27 12.83
CA LEU A 45 33.92 -30.28 13.25
C LEU A 45 32.58 -30.98 13.50
N PRO A 46 31.77 -30.51 14.48
CA PRO A 46 30.42 -31.01 14.66
C PRO A 46 29.64 -30.90 13.35
N ARG A 47 28.85 -31.93 13.03
CA ARG A 47 28.00 -31.93 11.82
C ARG A 47 27.12 -30.69 11.81
N SER A 48 27.11 -29.95 10.71
CA SER A 48 26.11 -28.91 10.46
C SER A 48 24.87 -29.56 9.86
N GLY A 49 23.73 -29.38 10.53
CA GLY A 49 22.42 -29.82 10.05
C GLY A 49 21.69 -30.76 11.02
N ARG A 50 20.35 -30.79 10.89
CA ARG A 50 19.47 -31.61 11.71
C ARG A 50 19.58 -33.08 11.30
N PRO A 51 19.75 -34.04 12.24
CA PRO A 51 19.72 -35.47 11.94
C PRO A 51 18.43 -35.86 11.21
N THR A 52 18.55 -36.68 10.17
CA THR A 52 17.41 -37.21 9.43
C THR A 52 16.67 -38.23 10.29
N LYS A 53 15.39 -37.96 10.60
CA LYS A 53 14.55 -38.80 11.47
C LYS A 53 14.11 -40.14 10.86
N ILE A 54 14.37 -40.36 9.57
CA ILE A 54 13.94 -41.54 8.82
C ILE A 54 15.17 -42.15 8.16
N THR A 55 15.29 -43.47 8.23
CA THR A 55 16.37 -44.20 7.55
C THR A 55 16.09 -44.29 6.04
N PRO A 56 17.13 -44.35 5.18
CA PRO A 56 16.97 -44.46 3.73
C PRO A 56 16.20 -45.70 3.24
N ARG A 57 16.07 -46.73 4.10
CA ARG A 57 15.30 -47.95 3.82
C ARG A 57 13.80 -47.71 3.99
N VAL A 58 13.40 -47.11 5.12
CA VAL A 58 12.02 -46.71 5.41
C VAL A 58 11.52 -45.70 4.37
N GLN A 59 12.38 -44.75 3.96
CA GLN A 59 12.04 -43.79 2.91
C GLN A 59 11.74 -44.45 1.55
N ARG A 60 12.48 -45.49 1.17
CA ARG A 60 12.26 -46.21 -0.10
C ARG A 60 10.97 -47.03 -0.10
N GLN A 61 10.66 -47.70 1.01
CA GLN A 61 9.40 -48.43 1.16
C GLN A 61 8.19 -47.51 1.12
N LEU A 62 8.28 -46.34 1.78
CA LEU A 62 7.22 -45.34 1.72
C LEU A 62 6.93 -44.86 0.30
N VAL A 63 7.99 -44.64 -0.48
CA VAL A 63 7.84 -44.26 -1.89
C VAL A 63 7.17 -45.40 -2.66
N GLN A 64 7.55 -46.67 -2.45
CA GLN A 64 6.93 -47.81 -3.13
C GLN A 64 5.44 -47.97 -2.81
N GLU A 65 5.03 -47.86 -1.55
CA GLU A 65 3.62 -48.04 -1.16
C GLU A 65 2.73 -46.93 -1.71
N VAL A 66 3.17 -45.67 -1.61
CA VAL A 66 2.43 -44.52 -2.15
C VAL A 66 2.39 -44.54 -3.68
N THR A 67 3.40 -45.13 -4.34
CA THR A 67 3.40 -45.28 -5.80
C THR A 67 2.44 -46.38 -6.27
N LYS A 68 2.18 -47.40 -5.44
CA LYS A 68 1.22 -48.48 -5.74
C LYS A 68 -0.22 -48.04 -5.58
N ASP A 69 -0.53 -47.29 -4.52
CA ASP A 69 -1.86 -46.70 -4.31
C ASP A 69 -1.75 -45.24 -3.83
N PRO A 70 -2.01 -44.26 -4.72
CA PRO A 70 -1.94 -42.84 -4.41
C PRO A 70 -2.96 -42.36 -3.38
N THR A 71 -3.99 -43.16 -3.07
CA THR A 71 -5.08 -42.80 -2.14
C THR A 71 -4.85 -43.28 -0.70
N THR A 72 -3.81 -44.09 -0.48
CA THR A 72 -3.43 -44.64 0.84
C THR A 72 -3.30 -43.52 1.87
N THR A 73 -3.98 -43.65 3.01
CA THR A 73 -3.98 -42.62 4.07
C THR A 73 -2.75 -42.71 4.98
N SER A 74 -2.42 -41.62 5.69
CA SER A 74 -1.28 -41.59 6.65
C SER A 74 -1.37 -42.68 7.73
N LYS A 75 -2.60 -43.09 8.11
CA LYS A 75 -2.85 -44.17 9.08
C LYS A 75 -2.57 -45.55 8.48
N GLU A 76 -2.94 -45.77 7.23
CA GLU A 76 -2.66 -47.03 6.52
C GLU A 76 -1.16 -47.23 6.29
N LEU A 77 -0.43 -46.17 5.93
CA LEU A 77 1.05 -46.21 5.81
C LEU A 77 1.75 -46.46 7.16
N GLN A 78 1.14 -46.06 8.27
CA GLN A 78 1.68 -46.35 9.60
C GLN A 78 1.46 -47.81 9.99
N ALA A 79 0.31 -48.38 9.61
CA ALA A 79 0.00 -49.79 9.84
C ALA A 79 0.93 -50.70 9.02
N SER A 80 1.21 -50.37 7.76
CA SER A 80 2.17 -51.12 6.92
C SER A 80 3.60 -51.04 7.48
N LEU A 81 4.02 -49.85 7.95
CA LEU A 81 5.33 -49.62 8.56
C LEU A 81 5.47 -50.19 9.99
N ALA A 82 4.38 -50.50 10.67
CA ALA A 82 4.41 -51.10 12.01
C ALA A 82 5.09 -52.47 12.00
N SER A 83 4.94 -53.25 10.91
CA SER A 83 5.63 -54.54 10.73
C SER A 83 7.15 -54.42 10.60
N VAL A 84 7.66 -53.27 10.14
CA VAL A 84 9.11 -52.98 10.02
C VAL A 84 9.68 -52.47 11.35
N LYS A 85 8.81 -52.02 12.26
CA LYS A 85 9.17 -51.37 13.53
C LYS A 85 9.62 -52.36 14.61
N GLU A 86 9.36 -53.66 14.45
CA GLU A 86 9.84 -54.73 15.35
C GLU A 86 11.37 -54.92 15.35
N GLN A 87 12.12 -54.21 14.49
CA GLN A 87 13.58 -54.35 14.40
C GLN A 87 14.39 -53.12 14.84
N LEU A 88 13.79 -52.04 15.36
CA LEU A 88 14.57 -50.91 15.88
C LEU A 88 13.91 -50.23 17.08
N ASP A 89 14.64 -50.28 18.20
CA ASP A 89 14.27 -49.68 19.47
C ASP A 89 14.28 -48.14 19.44
N SER A 90 13.48 -47.58 20.35
CA SER A 90 13.30 -46.18 20.74
C SER A 90 12.39 -45.27 19.88
N SER A 91 11.16 -45.13 20.41
CA SER A 91 10.35 -43.91 20.60
C SER A 91 10.46 -42.77 19.58
N LEU A 92 9.33 -42.25 19.06
CA LEU A 92 9.22 -40.85 18.60
C LEU A 92 7.78 -40.43 18.16
N PRO A 93 7.13 -39.47 18.85
CA PRO A 93 5.95 -38.69 18.40
C PRO A 93 6.23 -37.75 17.18
N GLY A 94 7.28 -38.06 16.41
CA GLY A 94 7.80 -37.23 15.31
C GLY A 94 7.78 -37.92 13.96
N LEU A 95 7.53 -39.24 13.91
CA LEU A 95 7.44 -39.99 12.66
C LEU A 95 6.13 -39.68 11.93
N GLU A 96 5.01 -39.58 12.66
CA GLU A 96 3.70 -39.15 12.17
C GLU A 96 3.77 -37.85 11.38
N ARG A 97 4.34 -36.79 11.98
CA ARG A 97 4.50 -35.49 11.31
C ARG A 97 5.44 -35.53 10.11
N ALA A 98 6.41 -36.45 10.10
CA ALA A 98 7.34 -36.61 8.98
C ALA A 98 6.73 -37.38 7.81
N LEU A 99 5.94 -38.41 8.11
CA LEU A 99 5.10 -39.17 7.17
C LEU A 99 4.04 -38.28 6.54
N GLU A 100 3.33 -37.51 7.36
CA GLU A 100 2.31 -36.57 6.89
C GLU A 100 2.93 -35.46 6.01
N CYS A 101 4.14 -34.98 6.33
CA CYS A 101 4.89 -34.04 5.48
C CYS A 101 5.34 -34.65 4.13
N GLN A 102 5.73 -35.93 4.11
CA GLN A 102 6.12 -36.65 2.89
C GLN A 102 4.91 -36.88 1.98
N GLN A 103 3.78 -37.32 2.54
CA GLN A 103 2.52 -37.50 1.82
C GLN A 103 1.98 -36.17 1.25
N LYS A 104 2.11 -35.06 1.99
CA LYS A 104 1.77 -33.70 1.52
C LYS A 104 2.67 -33.19 0.39
N ARG A 105 3.95 -33.60 0.35
CA ARG A 105 4.88 -33.27 -0.74
C ARG A 105 4.56 -34.03 -2.03
N MET A 106 4.09 -35.27 -1.92
CA MET A 106 3.78 -36.15 -3.06
C MET A 106 2.41 -35.83 -3.69
N THR A 107 1.45 -35.30 -2.91
CA THR A 107 0.08 -34.97 -3.37
C THR A 107 -0.09 -33.56 -3.98
N GLY A 108 1.00 -32.85 -4.31
CA GLY A 108 0.95 -31.61 -5.09
C GLY A 108 0.31 -30.38 -4.42
N LYS A 109 -0.10 -30.45 -3.14
CA LYS A 109 -0.53 -29.26 -2.37
C LYS A 109 0.70 -28.42 -2.00
N SER A 110 1.11 -27.55 -2.92
CA SER A 110 2.21 -26.59 -2.71
C SER A 110 1.90 -25.69 -1.52
N GLN A 111 2.65 -25.84 -0.42
CA GLN A 111 2.61 -24.89 0.69
C GLN A 111 3.06 -23.51 0.17
N THR A 112 2.18 -22.52 0.31
CA THR A 112 2.48 -21.10 0.14
C THR A 112 3.48 -20.65 1.21
N SER A 113 4.61 -20.08 0.80
CA SER A 113 5.61 -19.59 1.76
C SER A 113 5.03 -18.43 2.60
N ASN A 114 5.44 -18.30 3.86
CA ASN A 114 5.06 -17.13 4.68
C ASN A 114 5.87 -15.88 4.32
N VAL A 115 6.83 -15.99 3.39
CA VAL A 115 7.81 -14.96 3.05
C VAL A 115 7.48 -14.40 1.66
N THR A 116 7.00 -13.16 1.62
CA THR A 116 6.82 -12.42 0.36
C THR A 116 8.08 -11.61 0.06
N ASN A 117 8.65 -11.77 -1.14
CA ASN A 117 9.89 -11.10 -1.53
C ASN A 117 9.65 -9.59 -1.70
N LYS A 118 10.08 -8.78 -0.73
CA LYS A 118 9.92 -7.31 -0.72
C LYS A 118 11.03 -6.58 -1.49
N ASN A 119 12.14 -7.25 -1.77
CA ASN A 119 13.39 -6.60 -2.19
C ASN A 119 13.68 -6.73 -3.69
N ASP A 120 12.94 -7.57 -4.41
CA ASP A 120 13.13 -7.78 -5.85
C ASP A 120 12.10 -6.98 -6.68
N PRO A 121 12.54 -6.04 -7.54
CA PRO A 121 11.68 -5.23 -8.40
C PRO A 121 10.73 -6.06 -9.29
N ARG A 122 11.15 -7.25 -9.76
CA ARG A 122 10.32 -8.11 -10.60
C ARG A 122 9.19 -8.78 -9.82
N SER A 123 9.43 -9.05 -8.54
CA SER A 123 8.47 -9.66 -7.62
C SER A 123 7.44 -8.66 -7.07
N LEU A 124 7.78 -7.36 -7.03
CA LEU A 124 6.89 -6.30 -6.54
C LEU A 124 5.57 -6.21 -7.31
N ASN A 125 5.62 -6.26 -8.65
CA ASN A 125 4.41 -6.19 -9.48
C ASN A 125 3.55 -7.46 -9.41
N SER A 126 4.12 -8.56 -8.94
CA SER A 126 3.41 -9.83 -8.71
C SER A 126 2.86 -9.95 -7.28
N ARG A 127 3.06 -8.93 -6.44
CA ARG A 127 2.60 -8.90 -5.05
C ARG A 127 1.34 -8.07 -4.91
N VAL A 128 0.28 -8.69 -4.39
CA VAL A 128 -1.00 -8.05 -4.09
C VAL A 128 -1.05 -7.66 -2.62
N PHE A 129 -1.45 -6.42 -2.35
CA PHE A 129 -1.78 -5.92 -1.01
C PHE A 129 -3.29 -6.02 -0.77
N ILE A 130 -3.67 -6.67 0.32
CA ILE A 130 -5.05 -6.85 0.77
C ILE A 130 -5.22 -6.00 2.03
N GLY A 131 -5.84 -4.84 1.90
CA GLY A 131 -6.12 -3.94 3.02
C GLY A 131 -7.53 -4.10 3.58
N ASN A 132 -7.77 -3.53 4.77
CA ASN A 132 -9.08 -3.55 5.45
C ASN A 132 -9.58 -4.97 5.75
N LEU A 133 -8.66 -5.86 6.12
CA LEU A 133 -8.97 -7.26 6.40
C LEU A 133 -9.23 -7.46 7.89
N ASN A 134 -10.37 -8.06 8.24
CA ASN A 134 -10.65 -8.45 9.62
C ASN A 134 -9.82 -9.69 10.01
N THR A 135 -8.59 -9.47 10.45
CA THR A 135 -7.68 -10.56 10.83
C THR A 135 -8.02 -11.24 12.15
N ALA A 136 -9.07 -10.82 12.85
CA ALA A 136 -9.62 -11.59 13.96
C ALA A 136 -10.45 -12.79 13.46
N ILE A 137 -11.08 -12.65 12.27
CA ILE A 137 -11.96 -13.67 11.68
C ILE A 137 -11.24 -14.39 10.54
N VAL A 138 -10.63 -13.64 9.63
CA VAL A 138 -10.02 -14.18 8.40
C VAL A 138 -8.59 -14.64 8.67
N LYS A 139 -8.31 -15.92 8.45
CA LYS A 139 -6.99 -16.53 8.60
C LYS A 139 -6.28 -16.68 7.25
N LYS A 140 -5.00 -17.02 7.31
CA LYS A 140 -4.16 -17.27 6.11
C LYS A 140 -4.80 -18.27 5.14
N ALA A 141 -5.39 -19.34 5.66
CA ALA A 141 -6.03 -20.37 4.84
C ALA A 141 -7.21 -19.82 4.01
N ASP A 142 -8.02 -18.94 4.59
CA ASP A 142 -9.17 -18.35 3.89
C ASP A 142 -8.70 -17.45 2.75
N ILE A 143 -7.64 -16.66 2.98
CA ILE A 143 -7.04 -15.80 1.95
C ILE A 143 -6.48 -16.66 0.82
N GLU A 144 -5.80 -17.76 1.14
CA GLU A 144 -5.28 -18.68 0.12
C GLU A 144 -6.38 -19.28 -0.73
N VAL A 145 -7.49 -19.71 -0.11
CA VAL A 145 -8.65 -20.25 -0.84
C VAL A 145 -9.27 -19.20 -1.76
N ILE A 146 -9.46 -17.98 -1.25
CA ILE A 146 -10.11 -16.90 -2.00
C ILE A 146 -9.25 -16.44 -3.19
N PHE A 147 -7.93 -16.34 -3.00
CA PHE A 147 -7.01 -15.80 -3.99
C PHE A 147 -6.41 -16.89 -4.91
N ALA A 148 -6.47 -18.18 -4.54
CA ALA A 148 -5.95 -19.27 -5.38
C ALA A 148 -6.67 -19.37 -6.75
N LYS A 149 -7.91 -18.89 -6.85
CA LYS A 149 -8.69 -18.92 -8.10
C LYS A 149 -8.09 -18.09 -9.24
N TYR A 150 -7.23 -17.11 -8.93
CA TYR A 150 -6.57 -16.27 -9.93
C TYR A 150 -5.20 -16.81 -10.38
N GLY A 151 -4.67 -17.81 -9.68
CA GLY A 151 -3.43 -18.46 -10.04
C GLY A 151 -2.63 -18.96 -8.85
N LYS A 152 -1.49 -19.59 -9.14
CA LYS A 152 -0.62 -20.17 -8.13
C LYS A 152 0.00 -19.10 -7.23
N ILE A 153 -0.33 -19.18 -5.94
CA ILE A 153 0.23 -18.35 -4.89
C ILE A 153 1.59 -18.92 -4.48
N VAL A 154 2.63 -18.09 -4.55
CA VAL A 154 4.00 -18.42 -4.15
C VAL A 154 4.19 -18.17 -2.66
N GLY A 155 3.57 -17.12 -2.14
CA GLY A 155 3.61 -16.81 -0.71
C GLY A 155 2.42 -15.97 -0.23
N CYS A 156 2.08 -16.13 1.04
CA CYS A 156 1.01 -15.39 1.70
C CYS A 156 1.47 -14.97 3.10
N SER A 157 1.45 -13.67 3.38
CA SER A 157 1.81 -13.09 4.69
C SER A 157 0.62 -12.33 5.25
N VAL A 158 0.20 -12.64 6.48
CA VAL A 158 -0.95 -12.00 7.15
C VAL A 158 -0.46 -11.20 8.34
N HIS A 159 -0.93 -9.96 8.44
CA HIS A 159 -0.62 -9.02 9.52
C HIS A 159 -1.91 -8.45 10.09
N LYS A 160 -1.83 -7.76 11.24
CA LYS A 160 -3.02 -7.16 11.86
C LYS A 160 -3.66 -6.12 10.91
N GLY A 161 -4.86 -6.42 10.42
CA GLY A 161 -5.65 -5.53 9.55
C GLY A 161 -5.36 -5.61 8.04
N TYR A 162 -4.37 -6.40 7.60
CA TYR A 162 -3.99 -6.51 6.19
C TYR A 162 -3.20 -7.78 5.87
N ALA A 163 -3.11 -8.14 4.60
CA ALA A 163 -2.33 -9.27 4.13
C ALA A 163 -1.62 -8.99 2.79
N PHE A 164 -0.67 -9.83 2.45
CA PHE A 164 0.02 -9.82 1.18
C PHE A 164 -0.03 -11.19 0.53
N VAL A 165 -0.33 -11.22 -0.76
CA VAL A 165 -0.31 -12.43 -1.58
C VAL A 165 0.69 -12.23 -2.71
N GLN A 166 1.67 -13.12 -2.81
CA GLN A 166 2.66 -13.14 -3.88
C GLN A 166 2.23 -14.17 -4.92
N TYR A 167 1.98 -13.73 -6.14
CA TYR A 167 1.79 -14.61 -7.28
C TYR A 167 3.11 -14.89 -7.99
N MET A 168 3.11 -15.97 -8.77
CA MET A 168 4.20 -16.31 -9.69
C MET A 168 4.25 -15.36 -10.90
N SER A 169 3.12 -14.76 -11.27
CA SER A 169 2.99 -13.88 -12.44
C SER A 169 2.22 -12.61 -12.09
N GLU A 170 2.68 -11.49 -12.64
CA GLU A 170 2.02 -10.18 -12.53
C GLU A 170 0.60 -10.19 -13.09
N ARG A 171 0.35 -10.98 -14.16
CA ARG A 171 -1.00 -11.10 -14.74
C ARG A 171 -2.02 -11.61 -13.73
N ASN A 172 -1.63 -12.61 -12.93
CA ASN A 172 -2.49 -13.19 -11.90
C ASN A 172 -2.72 -12.19 -10.76
N ALA A 173 -1.68 -11.44 -10.38
CA ALA A 173 -1.80 -10.37 -9.39
C ALA A 173 -2.79 -9.28 -9.83
N ARG A 174 -2.71 -8.83 -11.09
CA ARG A 174 -3.66 -7.85 -11.66
C ARG A 174 -5.09 -8.39 -11.71
N ALA A 175 -5.27 -9.64 -12.13
CA ALA A 175 -6.59 -10.29 -12.16
C ALA A 175 -7.21 -10.40 -10.76
N ALA A 176 -6.41 -10.77 -9.76
CA ALA A 176 -6.85 -10.85 -8.38
C ALA A 176 -7.24 -9.48 -7.80
N VAL A 177 -6.48 -8.43 -8.10
CA VAL A 177 -6.85 -7.06 -7.72
C VAL A 177 -8.15 -6.65 -8.42
N ALA A 178 -8.31 -6.92 -9.71
CA ALA A 178 -9.53 -6.57 -10.43
C ALA A 178 -10.77 -7.31 -9.90
N GLY A 179 -10.63 -8.59 -9.52
CA GLY A 179 -11.75 -9.44 -9.13
C GLY A 179 -12.09 -9.46 -7.62
N GLU A 180 -11.13 -9.21 -6.72
CA GLU A 180 -11.38 -9.18 -5.27
C GLU A 180 -11.42 -7.77 -4.65
N ASN A 181 -11.00 -6.74 -5.39
CA ASN A 181 -11.18 -5.37 -4.90
C ASN A 181 -12.67 -5.11 -4.68
N ALA A 182 -13.05 -4.46 -3.57
CA ALA A 182 -14.43 -4.24 -3.13
C ALA A 182 -15.18 -5.44 -2.54
N ARG A 183 -14.66 -6.67 -2.61
CA ARG A 183 -15.41 -7.83 -2.13
C ARG A 183 -15.55 -7.77 -0.60
N ILE A 184 -16.76 -8.04 -0.11
CA ILE A 184 -17.02 -8.16 1.32
C ILE A 184 -16.49 -9.52 1.80
N ILE A 185 -15.52 -9.49 2.71
CA ILE A 185 -14.98 -10.66 3.39
C ILE A 185 -15.15 -10.44 4.89
N ALA A 186 -15.81 -11.38 5.57
CA ALA A 186 -16.10 -11.31 7.00
C ALA A 186 -16.79 -9.99 7.42
N GLY A 187 -17.73 -9.51 6.59
CA GLY A 187 -18.49 -8.29 6.84
C GLY A 187 -17.74 -6.98 6.55
N GLN A 188 -16.53 -7.03 6.00
CA GLN A 188 -15.76 -5.83 5.63
C GLN A 188 -15.38 -5.84 4.14
N PRO A 189 -15.55 -4.72 3.41
CA PRO A 189 -15.07 -4.61 2.04
C PRO A 189 -13.54 -4.56 2.02
N LEU A 190 -12.94 -5.37 1.14
CA LEU A 190 -11.51 -5.35 0.89
C LEU A 190 -11.07 -4.02 0.27
N GLY A 191 -10.11 -3.37 0.92
CA GLY A 191 -9.52 -2.10 0.50
C GLY A 191 -10.31 -0.86 0.94
N LYS A 192 -9.65 0.04 1.67
CA LYS A 192 -10.25 1.30 2.14
C LYS A 192 -10.70 2.25 1.02
N GLY A 193 -10.03 2.21 -0.14
CA GLY A 193 -10.37 3.08 -1.26
C GLY A 193 -11.77 2.84 -1.82
N ARG A 194 -12.25 1.58 -1.82
CA ARG A 194 -13.61 1.29 -2.24
C ARG A 194 -14.63 1.66 -1.17
N GLU A 195 -14.35 1.36 0.10
CA GLU A 195 -15.24 1.79 1.20
C GLU A 195 -15.50 3.30 1.14
N LEU A 196 -14.46 4.07 0.78
CA LEU A 196 -14.54 5.49 0.50
C LEU A 196 -15.43 5.81 -0.71
N ALA A 197 -15.21 5.13 -1.84
CA ALA A 197 -16.01 5.31 -3.06
C ALA A 197 -17.49 4.97 -2.85
N ASP A 198 -17.80 3.87 -2.16
CA ASP A 198 -19.17 3.47 -1.83
C ASP A 198 -19.82 4.47 -0.87
N MET A 199 -19.06 4.99 0.10
CA MET A 199 -19.54 6.06 0.98
C MET A 199 -19.87 7.32 0.18
N MET A 200 -18.99 7.74 -0.73
CA MET A 200 -19.22 8.89 -1.60
C MET A 200 -20.46 8.70 -2.49
N GLU A 201 -20.65 7.51 -3.07
CA GLU A 201 -21.82 7.19 -3.89
C GLU A 201 -23.12 7.21 -3.06
N ARG A 202 -23.14 6.52 -1.91
CA ARG A 202 -24.31 6.48 -1.02
C ARG A 202 -24.69 7.87 -0.50
N ARG A 203 -23.71 8.71 -0.20
CA ARG A 203 -23.90 10.07 0.33
C ARG A 203 -24.02 11.14 -0.75
N LYS A 204 -23.85 10.78 -2.03
CA LYS A 204 -23.82 11.68 -3.19
C LYS A 204 -22.80 12.81 -3.00
N VAL A 205 -21.57 12.44 -2.66
CA VAL A 205 -20.43 13.37 -2.49
C VAL A 205 -19.61 13.34 -3.78
N ASP A 206 -19.44 14.51 -4.40
CA ASP A 206 -18.71 14.63 -5.67
C ASP A 206 -17.20 14.92 -5.48
N ILE A 207 -16.85 15.64 -4.41
CA ILE A 207 -15.48 16.03 -4.04
C ILE A 207 -15.25 15.70 -2.57
N LEU A 208 -14.16 15.00 -2.27
CA LEU A 208 -13.80 14.62 -0.91
C LEU A 208 -12.32 14.88 -0.63
N CYS A 209 -12.03 15.67 0.41
CA CYS A 209 -10.68 15.87 0.93
C CYS A 209 -10.40 14.85 2.04
N VAL A 210 -9.20 14.27 2.04
CA VAL A 210 -8.74 13.27 3.00
C VAL A 210 -7.40 13.73 3.57
N GLN A 211 -7.29 13.78 4.90
CA GLN A 211 -6.07 14.11 5.62
C GLN A 211 -5.50 12.88 6.33
N GLU A 212 -4.23 12.98 6.74
CA GLU A 212 -3.45 11.92 7.38
C GLU A 212 -3.45 10.58 6.61
N THR A 213 -3.31 10.62 5.28
CA THR A 213 -3.28 9.40 4.47
C THR A 213 -2.08 8.51 4.82
N ARG A 214 -0.96 9.10 5.24
CA ARG A 214 0.32 8.43 5.56
C ARG A 214 0.82 7.62 4.38
N TRP A 215 0.56 8.11 3.17
CA TRP A 215 1.04 7.52 1.92
C TRP A 215 2.23 8.30 1.40
N LYS A 216 3.23 7.58 0.88
CA LYS A 216 4.44 8.17 0.33
C LYS A 216 4.33 8.40 -1.17
N GLY A 217 4.81 9.56 -1.62
CA GLY A 217 4.85 10.02 -3.01
C GLY A 217 3.64 10.86 -3.43
N SER A 218 3.73 11.42 -4.63
CA SER A 218 2.59 11.96 -5.39
C SER A 218 2.10 10.92 -6.37
N LYS A 219 0.85 10.46 -6.27
CA LYS A 219 0.23 9.60 -7.30
C LYS A 219 -1.26 9.85 -7.42
N ALA A 220 -1.79 9.55 -8.61
CA ALA A 220 -3.21 9.45 -8.85
C ALA A 220 -3.63 7.98 -9.03
N ARG A 221 -4.71 7.57 -8.37
CA ARG A 221 -5.26 6.21 -8.42
C ARG A 221 -6.77 6.23 -8.57
N SER A 222 -7.32 5.42 -9.47
CA SER A 222 -8.75 5.17 -9.54
C SER A 222 -9.19 4.26 -8.39
N ILE A 223 -10.16 4.70 -7.60
CA ILE A 223 -10.67 3.96 -6.44
C ILE A 223 -11.93 3.13 -6.75
N GLY A 224 -12.47 3.27 -7.97
CA GLY A 224 -13.69 2.60 -8.45
C GLY A 224 -14.91 3.54 -8.41
N ALA A 225 -16.04 3.08 -8.98
CA ALA A 225 -17.30 3.85 -9.06
C ALA A 225 -17.17 5.23 -9.71
N GLY A 226 -16.26 5.38 -10.67
CA GLY A 226 -16.03 6.68 -11.33
C GLY A 226 -15.39 7.71 -10.41
N PHE A 227 -14.62 7.31 -9.40
CA PHE A 227 -13.84 8.23 -8.57
C PHE A 227 -12.34 8.02 -8.76
N LYS A 228 -11.60 9.13 -8.74
CA LYS A 228 -10.15 9.19 -8.81
C LYS A 228 -9.59 9.93 -7.61
N LEU A 229 -8.64 9.29 -6.94
CA LEU A 229 -7.94 9.80 -5.79
C LEU A 229 -6.57 10.32 -6.21
N PHE A 230 -6.31 11.58 -5.92
CA PHE A 230 -5.00 12.22 -5.97
C PHE A 230 -4.48 12.28 -4.55
N TYR A 231 -3.24 11.86 -4.32
CA TYR A 231 -2.64 11.96 -3.01
C TYR A 231 -1.20 12.43 -3.09
N TYR A 232 -0.81 13.14 -2.05
CA TYR A 232 0.55 13.59 -1.84
C TYR A 232 0.96 13.30 -0.40
N GLY A 233 2.14 12.73 -0.21
CA GLY A 233 2.74 12.62 1.11
C GLY A 233 4.21 12.29 1.07
N VAL A 234 4.93 12.73 2.08
CA VAL A 234 6.40 12.63 2.14
C VAL A 234 6.85 11.40 2.91
N ASP A 235 6.17 11.09 4.01
CA ASP A 235 6.46 9.93 4.85
C ASP A 235 5.23 9.00 4.98
N SER A 236 5.52 7.72 5.15
CA SER A 236 4.59 6.66 5.50
C SER A 236 4.17 6.64 6.98
N LYS A 237 4.85 7.40 7.85
CA LYS A 237 4.57 7.42 9.30
C LYS A 237 3.73 8.62 9.74
N ARG A 238 3.85 9.76 9.08
CA ARG A 238 3.22 11.04 9.46
C ARG A 238 2.69 11.77 8.25
N ASN A 239 1.62 12.54 8.46
CA ASN A 239 1.03 13.46 7.49
C ASN A 239 0.54 12.78 6.20
N GLY A 240 0.24 13.59 5.19
CA GLY A 240 -0.27 13.16 3.89
C GLY A 240 -1.68 13.66 3.64
N VAL A 241 -1.91 14.18 2.45
CA VAL A 241 -3.19 14.73 2.00
C VAL A 241 -3.63 14.01 0.75
N GLY A 242 -4.93 13.98 0.51
CA GLY A 242 -5.50 13.48 -0.72
C GLY A 242 -6.82 14.13 -1.04
N VAL A 243 -7.13 14.21 -2.33
CA VAL A 243 -8.39 14.71 -2.86
C VAL A 243 -8.96 13.63 -3.77
N VAL A 244 -10.18 13.21 -3.48
CA VAL A 244 -10.96 12.30 -4.30
C VAL A 244 -11.98 13.10 -5.09
N LEU A 245 -11.99 12.88 -6.39
CA LEU A 245 -12.86 13.57 -7.33
C LEU A 245 -13.65 12.55 -8.13
N LYS A 246 -14.92 12.85 -8.37
CA LYS A 246 -15.71 12.16 -9.38
C LYS A 246 -15.12 12.40 -10.76
N GLU A 247 -15.20 11.41 -11.63
CA GLU A 247 -14.49 11.33 -12.91
C GLU A 247 -14.78 12.50 -13.84
N GLU A 248 -15.96 13.12 -13.71
CA GLU A 248 -16.33 14.33 -14.44
C GLU A 248 -15.45 15.55 -14.11
N PHE A 249 -14.97 15.67 -12.86
CA PHE A 249 -14.12 16.77 -12.41
C PHE A 249 -12.63 16.51 -12.62
N VAL A 250 -12.23 15.25 -12.80
CA VAL A 250 -10.83 14.83 -12.97
C VAL A 250 -10.14 15.53 -14.15
N ARG A 251 -10.90 15.88 -15.19
CA ARG A 251 -10.36 16.48 -16.42
C ARG A 251 -9.89 17.92 -16.24
N ASN A 252 -10.24 18.58 -15.13
CA ASN A 252 -9.96 19.99 -14.85
C ASN A 252 -9.03 20.18 -13.65
N VAL A 253 -8.33 19.13 -13.21
CA VAL A 253 -7.41 19.20 -12.08
C VAL A 253 -6.09 19.81 -12.54
N LEU A 254 -5.73 20.97 -11.99
CA LEU A 254 -4.39 21.53 -12.06
C LEU A 254 -3.59 21.00 -10.87
N GLU A 255 -2.46 20.35 -11.13
CA GLU A 255 -1.57 19.88 -10.06
C GLU A 255 -0.72 21.06 -9.58
N VAL A 256 -0.90 21.44 -8.32
CA VAL A 256 -0.07 22.45 -7.65
C VAL A 256 0.63 21.77 -6.48
N GLY A 257 1.95 21.72 -6.52
CA GLY A 257 2.79 21.17 -5.46
C GLY A 257 3.17 22.26 -4.47
N CYS A 258 3.12 21.94 -3.17
CA CYS A 258 3.62 22.81 -2.11
C CYS A 258 4.77 22.09 -1.39
N GLU A 259 5.87 22.81 -1.15
CA GLU A 259 6.97 22.28 -0.34
C GLU A 259 6.60 22.37 1.15
N LEU A 260 7.15 21.46 1.98
CA LEU A 260 6.88 21.47 3.41
C LEU A 260 7.61 22.64 4.08
N GLY A 261 6.86 23.63 4.55
CA GLY A 261 7.33 24.71 5.42
C GLY A 261 6.86 24.58 6.88
N GLU A 262 7.46 25.38 7.75
CA GLU A 262 6.99 25.62 9.13
C GLU A 262 5.56 26.20 9.14
N LYS A 263 4.84 26.12 10.26
CA LYS A 263 3.42 26.52 10.33
C LYS A 263 3.17 27.95 9.84
N GLU A 264 4.05 28.89 10.15
CA GLU A 264 3.92 30.28 9.70
C GLU A 264 4.13 30.41 8.19
N ARG A 265 5.14 29.72 7.66
CA ARG A 265 5.40 29.66 6.22
C ARG A 265 4.21 29.10 5.44
N PHE A 266 3.51 28.10 5.98
CA PHE A 266 2.29 27.57 5.38
C PHE A 266 1.20 28.64 5.23
N TRP A 267 0.98 29.47 6.25
CA TRP A 267 -0.04 30.53 6.18
C TRP A 267 0.34 31.63 5.19
N SER A 268 1.62 32.02 5.14
CA SER A 268 2.10 32.97 4.14
C SER A 268 1.97 32.43 2.71
N GLU A 269 2.35 31.17 2.47
CA GLU A 269 2.20 30.52 1.16
C GLU A 269 0.71 30.36 0.78
N LEU A 270 -0.16 30.05 1.74
CA LEU A 270 -1.60 29.99 1.51
C LEU A 270 -2.16 31.37 1.13
N ASP A 271 -1.69 32.44 1.77
CA ASP A 271 -2.07 33.81 1.43
C ASP A 271 -1.68 34.16 -0.02
N GLU A 272 -0.43 33.87 -0.41
CA GLU A 272 0.05 34.10 -1.78
C GLU A 272 -0.78 33.33 -2.82
N VAL A 273 -1.11 32.06 -2.53
CA VAL A 273 -1.97 31.26 -3.41
C VAL A 273 -3.36 31.87 -3.51
N MET A 274 -3.94 32.33 -2.40
CA MET A 274 -5.27 32.95 -2.39
C MET A 274 -5.32 34.26 -3.16
N GLU A 275 -4.28 35.08 -3.06
CA GLU A 275 -4.13 36.33 -3.81
C GLU A 275 -3.94 36.10 -5.31
N SER A 276 -3.30 34.99 -5.68
CA SER A 276 -3.14 34.62 -7.10
C SER A 276 -4.47 34.24 -7.79
N ILE A 277 -5.48 33.83 -7.02
CA ILE A 277 -6.78 33.40 -7.56
C ILE A 277 -7.69 34.60 -7.78
N PRO A 278 -8.13 34.89 -9.02
CA PRO A 278 -9.01 36.03 -9.31
C PRO A 278 -10.27 36.02 -8.44
N THR A 279 -10.69 37.18 -7.95
CA THR A 279 -11.86 37.33 -7.04
C THR A 279 -13.16 36.79 -7.63
N GLY A 280 -13.29 36.74 -8.95
CA GLY A 280 -14.44 36.15 -9.67
C GLY A 280 -14.52 34.62 -9.63
N GLU A 281 -13.45 33.94 -9.25
CA GLU A 281 -13.44 32.49 -9.11
C GLU A 281 -14.09 32.03 -7.79
N ARG A 282 -14.53 30.77 -7.76
CA ARG A 282 -15.12 30.17 -6.56
C ARG A 282 -14.05 29.42 -5.81
N VAL A 283 -13.82 29.79 -4.55
CA VAL A 283 -12.83 29.11 -3.69
C VAL A 283 -13.53 28.47 -2.50
N VAL A 284 -13.23 27.20 -2.28
CA VAL A 284 -13.65 26.41 -1.12
C VAL A 284 -12.43 25.71 -0.54
N ILE A 285 -12.18 25.91 0.75
CA ILE A 285 -11.06 25.28 1.47
C ILE A 285 -11.67 24.36 2.52
N GLY A 286 -11.34 23.07 2.46
CA GLY A 286 -11.76 22.07 3.46
C GLY A 286 -10.53 21.44 4.11
N ALA A 287 -10.28 21.75 5.37
CA ALA A 287 -9.08 21.27 6.06
C ALA A 287 -9.33 21.05 7.56
N ASP A 288 -8.47 20.20 8.13
CA ASP A 288 -8.25 20.14 9.57
C ASP A 288 -7.26 21.23 9.95
N PHE A 289 -7.75 22.30 10.55
CA PHE A 289 -6.93 23.43 10.98
C PHE A 289 -6.39 23.24 12.41
N ASN A 290 -6.80 22.16 13.09
CA ASN A 290 -6.43 21.87 14.47
C ASN A 290 -6.67 23.06 15.44
N GLY A 291 -7.61 23.95 15.09
CA GLY A 291 -7.97 25.14 15.84
C GLY A 291 -9.41 25.10 16.34
N HIS A 292 -9.69 25.84 17.41
CA HIS A 292 -11.02 26.08 17.95
C HIS A 292 -11.35 27.55 17.74
N VAL A 293 -12.27 27.82 16.82
CA VAL A 293 -12.67 29.19 16.47
C VAL A 293 -13.47 29.91 17.60
N GLY A 294 -13.89 29.19 18.64
CA GLY A 294 -14.48 29.78 19.85
C GLY A 294 -15.98 30.07 19.81
N GLU A 295 -16.50 30.63 20.91
CA GLU A 295 -17.91 30.98 21.12
C GLU A 295 -18.16 32.47 20.85
N GLY A 296 -19.34 32.79 20.30
CA GLY A 296 -19.69 34.15 19.88
C GLY A 296 -19.12 34.51 18.50
N ASN A 297 -19.61 35.60 17.90
CA ASN A 297 -19.05 36.17 16.67
C ASN A 297 -18.86 37.68 16.76
N THR A 298 -18.89 38.22 17.99
CA THR A 298 -18.78 39.64 18.27
C THR A 298 -17.43 40.17 17.76
N GLY A 299 -17.46 41.04 16.75
CA GLY A 299 -16.27 41.56 16.08
C GLY A 299 -15.70 40.67 14.97
N ASP A 300 -16.31 39.52 14.70
CA ASP A 300 -15.94 38.56 13.65
C ASP A 300 -17.12 38.21 12.74
N GLU A 301 -18.20 39.00 12.77
CA GLU A 301 -19.47 38.69 12.10
C GLU A 301 -19.31 38.52 10.57
N GLU A 302 -18.30 39.20 10.03
CA GLU A 302 -17.91 39.16 8.63
C GLU A 302 -17.35 37.80 8.18
N ALA A 303 -16.55 37.16 9.02
CA ALA A 303 -15.90 35.90 8.73
C ALA A 303 -16.73 34.70 9.22
N MET A 304 -17.65 34.91 10.18
CA MET A 304 -18.09 33.80 11.00
C MET A 304 -19.52 33.95 11.58
N GLY A 305 -20.33 32.88 11.49
CA GLY A 305 -21.71 32.81 12.00
C GLY A 305 -21.86 32.58 13.51
N LYS A 306 -23.10 32.43 13.99
CA LYS A 306 -23.44 32.44 15.43
C LYS A 306 -23.40 31.06 16.14
N PHE A 307 -23.31 29.94 15.41
CA PHE A 307 -23.56 28.60 15.99
C PHE A 307 -22.27 27.79 16.15
N ARG A 308 -21.83 27.50 17.40
CA ARG A 308 -20.48 26.94 17.67
C ARG A 308 -20.37 26.03 18.91
N VAL A 309 -19.14 25.58 19.19
CA VAL A 309 -18.71 24.71 20.30
C VAL A 309 -17.38 25.23 20.87
N LYS A 310 -17.32 25.46 22.20
CA LYS A 310 -16.12 25.77 23.02
C LYS A 310 -15.49 27.15 22.85
N GLU A 311 -14.51 27.44 23.71
CA GLU A 311 -13.67 28.65 23.73
C GLU A 311 -12.63 28.69 22.59
N ARG A 312 -12.20 29.91 22.23
CA ARG A 312 -11.23 30.15 21.15
C ARG A 312 -9.81 29.82 21.61
N ASN A 313 -9.04 29.13 20.77
CA ASN A 313 -7.58 28.99 20.95
C ASN A 313 -6.81 29.85 19.92
N LEU A 314 -5.48 29.94 20.09
CA LEU A 314 -4.61 30.70 19.20
C LEU A 314 -4.76 30.25 17.73
N GLU A 315 -4.77 28.95 17.48
CA GLU A 315 -4.94 28.40 16.13
C GLU A 315 -6.29 28.76 15.52
N GLY A 316 -7.35 28.80 16.32
CA GLY A 316 -8.67 29.23 15.90
C GLY A 316 -8.73 30.72 15.58
N GLN A 317 -7.97 31.56 16.30
CA GLN A 317 -7.82 32.97 15.98
C GLN A 317 -7.14 33.14 14.61
N MET A 318 -6.07 32.38 14.33
CA MET A 318 -5.40 32.42 13.01
C MET A 318 -6.36 32.09 11.86
N VAL A 319 -7.25 31.10 12.04
CA VAL A 319 -8.27 30.75 11.03
C VAL A 319 -9.26 31.90 10.81
N VAL A 320 -9.66 32.60 11.87
CA VAL A 320 -10.57 33.77 11.78
C VAL A 320 -9.87 34.94 11.10
N ASP A 321 -8.64 35.25 11.50
CA ASP A 321 -7.86 36.35 10.93
C ASP A 321 -7.60 36.13 9.43
N PHE A 322 -7.27 34.89 9.05
CA PHE A 322 -7.16 34.49 7.65
C PHE A 322 -8.49 34.67 6.90
N ALA A 323 -9.60 34.20 7.49
CA ALA A 323 -10.92 34.32 6.88
C ALA A 323 -11.33 35.78 6.69
N LYS A 324 -11.00 36.68 7.63
CA LYS A 324 -11.23 38.12 7.48
C LYS A 324 -10.38 38.72 6.36
N ARG A 325 -9.08 38.43 6.35
CA ARG A 325 -8.12 38.97 5.36
C ARG A 325 -8.52 38.61 3.93
N MET A 326 -8.98 37.38 3.71
CA MET A 326 -9.30 36.83 2.40
C MET A 326 -10.80 36.89 2.03
N ASP A 327 -11.60 37.66 2.78
CA ASP A 327 -13.07 37.75 2.63
C ASP A 327 -13.75 36.37 2.49
N MET A 328 -13.43 35.47 3.41
CA MET A 328 -13.98 34.13 3.50
C MET A 328 -14.91 33.98 4.70
N GLY A 329 -15.93 33.13 4.55
CA GLY A 329 -16.82 32.71 5.62
C GLY A 329 -16.51 31.29 6.11
N VAL A 330 -16.45 31.10 7.43
CA VAL A 330 -16.36 29.79 8.08
C VAL A 330 -17.72 29.09 8.03
N VAL A 331 -17.95 28.31 6.98
CA VAL A 331 -19.26 27.75 6.59
C VAL A 331 -19.93 26.96 7.72
N ASN A 332 -19.16 26.18 8.48
CA ASN A 332 -19.65 25.29 9.55
C ASN A 332 -20.46 26.01 10.64
N THR A 333 -20.40 27.34 10.67
CA THR A 333 -20.81 28.15 11.82
C THR A 333 -22.03 29.02 11.55
N TYR A 334 -22.46 29.08 10.28
CA TYR A 334 -23.68 29.77 9.87
C TYR A 334 -24.93 28.93 10.07
N PHE A 335 -24.81 27.61 10.18
CA PHE A 335 -25.95 26.70 10.27
C PHE A 335 -26.20 26.21 11.70
N GLN A 336 -27.44 26.37 12.18
CA GLN A 336 -27.86 25.79 13.46
C GLN A 336 -28.02 24.27 13.31
N LYS A 337 -27.23 23.51 14.09
CA LYS A 337 -27.28 22.04 14.14
C LYS A 337 -27.36 21.53 15.56
N ARG A 338 -27.65 20.23 15.74
CA ARG A 338 -27.48 19.55 17.03
C ARG A 338 -26.00 19.43 17.36
N GLU A 339 -25.64 19.39 18.65
CA GLU A 339 -24.24 19.30 19.11
C GLU A 339 -23.49 18.13 18.44
N GLU A 340 -24.15 16.98 18.30
CA GLU A 340 -23.56 15.79 17.66
C GLU A 340 -23.15 16.01 16.20
N HIS A 341 -23.88 16.87 15.48
CA HIS A 341 -23.62 17.22 14.08
C HIS A 341 -22.70 18.44 13.94
N ARG A 342 -22.11 18.93 15.04
CA ARG A 342 -21.06 19.97 15.06
C ARG A 342 -19.68 19.42 15.44
N VAL A 343 -19.65 18.38 16.28
CA VAL A 343 -18.40 17.76 16.75
C VAL A 343 -17.75 17.00 15.59
N THR A 344 -16.55 17.41 15.20
CA THR A 344 -15.78 16.80 14.11
C THR A 344 -14.78 15.76 14.62
N TYR A 345 -14.32 15.87 15.86
CA TYR A 345 -13.39 14.93 16.48
C TYR A 345 -13.92 14.37 17.81
N LYS A 346 -13.80 13.05 17.99
CA LYS A 346 -14.16 12.36 19.24
C LYS A 346 -13.09 11.35 19.64
N SER A 347 -12.50 11.52 20.82
CA SER A 347 -11.54 10.57 21.39
C SER A 347 -11.62 10.56 22.91
N GLY A 348 -11.78 9.37 23.52
CA GLY A 348 -11.72 9.20 24.98
C GLY A 348 -12.63 10.13 25.79
N GLY A 349 -13.85 10.39 25.31
CA GLY A 349 -14.82 11.30 25.94
C GLY A 349 -14.67 12.78 25.54
N ARG A 350 -13.53 13.19 24.97
CA ARG A 350 -13.34 14.54 24.43
C ARG A 350 -14.06 14.68 23.09
N ARG A 351 -14.76 15.80 22.93
CA ARG A 351 -15.51 16.20 21.73
C ARG A 351 -15.02 17.58 21.30
N THR A 352 -14.51 17.72 20.09
CA THR A 352 -13.98 18.99 19.57
C THR A 352 -14.42 19.23 18.12
N GLN A 353 -14.35 20.49 17.71
CA GLN A 353 -14.52 20.92 16.33
C GLN A 353 -13.17 21.52 15.88
N VAL A 354 -12.57 20.91 14.86
CA VAL A 354 -11.25 21.28 14.31
C VAL A 354 -11.22 21.27 12.78
N ASP A 355 -12.18 20.57 12.17
CA ASP A 355 -12.35 20.49 10.74
C ASP A 355 -13.32 21.58 10.27
N TYR A 356 -12.86 22.46 9.38
CA TYR A 356 -13.65 23.59 8.88
C TYR A 356 -13.69 23.61 7.36
N ILE A 357 -14.83 24.08 6.84
CA ILE A 357 -15.00 24.43 5.44
C ILE A 357 -15.08 25.96 5.37
N LEU A 358 -14.18 26.57 4.61
CA LEU A 358 -14.16 28.00 4.30
C LEU A 358 -14.62 28.19 2.86
N CYS A 359 -15.37 29.26 2.61
CA CYS A 359 -15.80 29.64 1.26
C CYS A 359 -15.77 31.16 1.13
N ARG A 360 -15.50 31.68 -0.07
CA ARG A 360 -15.59 33.14 -0.31
C ARG A 360 -16.96 33.68 0.11
N ARG A 361 -16.95 34.83 0.79
CA ARG A 361 -18.15 35.45 1.34
C ARG A 361 -19.21 35.70 0.26
N GLY A 362 -18.79 36.16 -0.91
CA GLY A 362 -19.67 36.37 -2.07
C GLY A 362 -20.43 35.12 -2.52
N ASN A 363 -19.87 33.92 -2.28
CA ASN A 363 -20.44 32.63 -2.66
C ASN A 363 -21.18 31.92 -1.52
N LEU A 364 -21.25 32.47 -0.31
CA LEU A 364 -22.01 31.87 0.80
C LEU A 364 -23.48 31.61 0.46
N LYS A 365 -24.05 32.41 -0.45
CA LYS A 365 -25.41 32.27 -0.97
C LYS A 365 -25.65 30.94 -1.72
N GLU A 366 -24.59 30.36 -2.27
CA GLU A 366 -24.61 29.10 -3.01
C GLU A 366 -24.59 27.88 -2.05
N ILE A 367 -24.28 28.10 -0.77
CA ILE A 367 -24.22 27.06 0.24
C ILE A 367 -25.58 26.88 0.90
N SER A 368 -26.11 25.67 0.78
CA SER A 368 -27.45 25.31 1.29
C SER A 368 -27.41 24.62 2.65
N ASP A 369 -26.36 23.85 2.94
CA ASP A 369 -26.22 23.11 4.19
C ASP A 369 -24.76 22.80 4.49
N CYS A 370 -24.39 22.79 5.77
CA CYS A 370 -23.13 22.23 6.24
C CYS A 370 -23.39 21.43 7.51
N LYS A 371 -22.94 20.18 7.53
CA LYS A 371 -23.17 19.26 8.66
C LYS A 371 -22.06 18.25 8.82
N VAL A 372 -21.86 17.81 10.05
CA VAL A 372 -21.03 16.64 10.34
C VAL A 372 -21.87 15.38 10.25
N VAL A 373 -21.39 14.39 9.49
CA VAL A 373 -22.05 13.10 9.33
C VAL A 373 -21.63 12.16 10.48
N VAL A 374 -22.62 11.65 11.21
CA VAL A 374 -22.43 10.66 12.28
C VAL A 374 -22.71 9.26 11.74
N GLY A 375 -21.93 8.27 12.16
CA GLY A 375 -22.18 6.85 11.91
C GLY A 375 -21.46 6.23 10.71
N GLU A 376 -20.56 6.96 10.03
CA GLU A 376 -19.69 6.35 9.01
C GLU A 376 -18.48 5.65 9.64
N SER A 377 -18.12 4.47 9.12
CA SER A 377 -17.00 3.66 9.62
C SER A 377 -15.62 4.08 9.08
N VAL A 378 -15.61 4.97 8.08
CA VAL A 378 -14.42 5.32 7.28
C VAL A 378 -13.29 5.87 8.16
N ALA A 379 -13.64 6.70 9.16
CA ALA A 379 -12.72 7.26 10.14
C ALA A 379 -13.26 7.04 11.57
N ARG A 380 -12.37 6.61 12.48
CA ARG A 380 -12.77 6.21 13.85
C ARG A 380 -12.85 7.39 14.82
N GLN A 381 -12.00 8.40 14.64
CA GLN A 381 -11.87 9.54 15.56
C GLN A 381 -12.44 10.83 14.95
N HIS A 382 -12.07 11.12 13.70
CA HIS A 382 -12.64 12.23 12.94
C HIS A 382 -13.97 11.81 12.30
N ARG A 383 -14.85 12.79 12.13
CA ARG A 383 -16.15 12.66 11.47
C ARG A 383 -16.15 13.54 10.24
N MET A 384 -16.76 13.05 9.17
CA MET A 384 -16.79 13.76 7.90
C MET A 384 -17.66 15.02 8.00
N VAL A 385 -17.09 16.16 7.63
CA VAL A 385 -17.82 17.41 7.41
C VAL A 385 -18.28 17.44 5.96
N VAL A 386 -19.57 17.67 5.73
CA VAL A 386 -20.17 17.74 4.39
C VAL A 386 -20.80 19.12 4.21
N CYS A 387 -20.35 19.83 3.19
CA CYS A 387 -20.97 21.06 2.69
C CYS A 387 -21.73 20.76 1.39
N ARG A 388 -22.97 21.24 1.30
CA ARG A 388 -23.80 21.17 0.10
C ARG A 388 -23.83 22.54 -0.57
N MET A 389 -23.08 22.67 -1.65
CA MET A 389 -23.03 23.86 -2.50
C MET A 389 -23.76 23.61 -3.82
N THR A 390 -24.58 24.56 -4.25
CA THR A 390 -25.31 24.48 -5.53
C THR A 390 -24.63 25.38 -6.55
N LEU A 391 -24.00 24.76 -7.56
CA LEU A 391 -23.28 25.47 -8.61
C LEU A 391 -24.12 25.53 -9.88
N MET A 392 -24.26 26.72 -10.47
CA MET A 392 -24.73 26.84 -11.85
C MET A 392 -23.54 26.61 -12.80
N VAL A 393 -23.46 25.40 -13.35
CA VAL A 393 -22.40 25.07 -14.32
C VAL A 393 -22.84 25.49 -15.71
N CYS A 394 -22.33 26.62 -16.19
CA CYS A 394 -22.37 26.93 -17.61
C CYS A 394 -21.43 25.94 -18.32
N LYS A 395 -21.99 24.97 -19.06
CA LYS A 395 -21.18 24.08 -19.90
C LYS A 395 -20.40 24.93 -20.90
N ILE A 396 -19.10 25.11 -20.69
CA ILE A 396 -18.22 25.72 -21.67
C ILE A 396 -18.27 24.79 -22.90
N LYS A 397 -18.93 25.23 -23.98
CA LYS A 397 -18.82 24.56 -25.28
C LYS A 397 -17.36 24.65 -25.67
N ARG A 398 -16.68 23.51 -25.76
CA ARG A 398 -15.31 23.48 -26.26
C ARG A 398 -15.29 24.07 -27.67
N SER A 399 -14.37 24.99 -27.94
CA SER A 399 -13.91 25.20 -29.30
C SER A 399 -13.38 23.85 -29.81
N GLU A 400 -13.78 23.46 -31.02
CA GLU A 400 -13.16 22.33 -31.68
C GLU A 400 -11.64 22.57 -31.68
N ILE A 401 -10.89 21.70 -31.02
CA ILE A 401 -9.44 21.69 -31.18
C ILE A 401 -9.21 21.43 -32.66
N GLU A 402 -8.70 22.42 -33.39
CA GLU A 402 -8.28 22.23 -34.78
C GLU A 402 -7.39 20.99 -34.83
N LYS A 403 -7.78 20.02 -35.65
CA LYS A 403 -7.07 18.75 -35.76
C LYS A 403 -5.64 19.08 -36.17
N LYS A 404 -4.66 18.86 -35.28
CA LYS A 404 -3.24 18.99 -35.61
C LYS A 404 -2.96 18.21 -36.90
N THR A 405 -2.61 18.92 -37.96
CA THR A 405 -2.31 18.34 -39.27
C THR A 405 -1.12 17.40 -39.11
N LYS A 406 -1.35 16.10 -39.34
CA LYS A 406 -0.29 15.08 -39.29
C LYS A 406 0.53 15.18 -40.57
N TRP A 407 1.48 16.10 -40.62
CA TRP A 407 2.31 16.39 -41.80
C TRP A 407 3.10 15.17 -42.29
N TRP A 408 3.50 14.25 -41.41
CA TRP A 408 4.11 12.96 -41.80
C TRP A 408 3.17 11.99 -42.55
N LYS A 409 1.90 12.37 -42.79
CA LYS A 409 0.95 11.64 -43.66
C LYS A 409 0.83 12.25 -45.06
N LEU A 410 1.61 13.28 -45.39
CA LEU A 410 1.66 13.83 -46.74
C LEU A 410 2.17 12.74 -47.70
N LYS A 411 1.41 12.47 -48.77
CA LYS A 411 1.69 11.37 -49.71
C LYS A 411 2.79 11.71 -50.73
N LYS A 412 3.08 13.00 -50.91
CA LYS A 412 4.11 13.51 -51.82
C LYS A 412 5.30 13.96 -50.98
N GLU A 413 6.48 13.43 -51.31
CA GLU A 413 7.71 13.65 -50.56
C GLU A 413 8.19 15.11 -50.68
N GLU A 414 8.13 15.69 -51.88
CA GLU A 414 8.45 17.11 -52.14
C GLU A 414 7.67 18.08 -51.24
N CYS A 415 6.34 17.90 -51.10
CA CYS A 415 5.53 18.76 -50.23
C CYS A 415 5.86 18.59 -48.74
N SER A 416 6.37 17.43 -48.32
CA SER A 416 6.77 17.21 -46.93
C SER A 416 8.08 17.93 -46.61
N GLU A 417 8.98 18.05 -47.58
CA GLU A 417 10.27 18.74 -47.42
C GLU A 417 10.08 20.26 -47.42
N GLU A 418 9.30 20.80 -48.35
CA GLU A 418 8.96 22.24 -48.38
C GLU A 418 8.30 22.69 -47.06
N PHE A 419 7.34 21.91 -46.54
CA PHE A 419 6.69 22.21 -45.28
C PHE A 419 7.67 22.16 -44.09
N ARG A 420 8.63 21.24 -44.12
CA ARG A 420 9.66 21.12 -43.08
C ARG A 420 10.59 22.32 -43.07
N GLN A 421 10.96 22.81 -44.25
CA GLN A 421 11.82 23.97 -44.40
C GLN A 421 11.12 25.25 -43.94
N ALA A 422 9.87 25.46 -44.36
CA ALA A 422 9.04 26.59 -43.91
C ALA A 422 8.82 26.59 -42.39
N CYS A 423 8.57 25.43 -41.77
CA CYS A 423 8.45 25.32 -40.31
C CYS A 423 9.79 25.62 -39.60
N SER A 424 10.91 25.19 -40.16
CA SER A 424 12.23 25.46 -39.58
C SER A 424 12.56 26.95 -39.61
N GLU A 425 12.27 27.63 -40.73
CA GLU A 425 12.46 29.08 -40.88
C GLU A 425 11.56 29.87 -39.91
N ALA A 426 10.29 29.48 -39.77
CA ALA A 426 9.37 30.12 -38.84
C ALA A 426 9.76 29.92 -37.36
N LEU A 427 10.39 28.79 -37.01
CA LEU A 427 10.88 28.53 -35.66
C LEU A 427 12.17 29.30 -35.34
N VAL A 428 13.05 29.49 -36.33
CA VAL A 428 14.27 30.31 -36.19
C VAL A 428 13.91 31.79 -36.06
N ALA A 429 12.83 32.26 -36.72
CA ALA A 429 12.36 33.63 -36.62
C ALA A 429 11.73 34.00 -35.25
N GLN A 430 11.55 33.04 -34.34
CA GLN A 430 10.95 33.26 -33.01
C GLN A 430 11.97 33.27 -31.86
N TRP A 431 13.27 33.30 -32.15
CA TRP A 431 14.35 33.38 -31.15
C TRP A 431 15.25 34.59 -31.35
#